data_AF-A0A7S2R8T4-F1
#
_entry.id   AF-A0A7S2R8T4-F1
#
_cell.length_a   1.000
_cell.length_b   1.000
_cell.length_c   1.000
_cell.angle_alpha   90.00
_cell.angle_beta   90.00
_cell.angle_gamma   90.00
#
_symmetry.space_group_name_H-M   'P 1'
#
loop_
_entity.id
_entity.type
_entity.pdbx_description
1 polymer ?
#
loop_
_entity_poly.entity_id
_entity_poly.type
_entity_poly.pdbx_seq_one_letter_code
_entity_poly.pdbx_strand_id
1 'polypeptide(L)'
;THMTMDADETLEPYAAHRDKHICAKALAHSVELHSVPTETLFSLKGYVSKVNGDCTKLPSTMTSFQALMKKLGPIPKPKPQGQSCFPSCSMNIPDQSDQSPQFLPPTKATQIPWPRDTPRDQLECVWNATDCHNTAPIVKGGETAALLQLKTALSKPSWVAQYNKPTTPPNSLQPSTCVISPYLATGCLSPRTVWYDVATTIAKAPA
;
A
#
# COMPACT_ATOMS: atom_id res chain seq x y z
N THR A 1 -2.92 -10.03 23.33
CA THR A 1 -2.25 -11.31 23.03
C THR A 1 -2.02 -11.55 21.54
N HIS A 2 -2.64 -10.77 20.64
CA HIS A 2 -2.45 -10.93 19.20
C HIS A 2 -1.92 -9.62 18.60
N MET A 3 -1.13 -9.72 17.54
CA MET A 3 -0.64 -8.60 16.72
C MET A 3 -0.85 -8.92 15.25
N THR A 4 -1.39 -7.97 14.50
CA THR A 4 -1.66 -8.09 13.07
C THR A 4 -0.82 -7.09 12.30
N MET A 5 -0.30 -7.48 11.14
CA MET A 5 0.39 -6.57 10.23
C MET A 5 0.22 -7.00 8.78
N ASP A 6 0.30 -6.05 7.86
CA ASP A 6 0.50 -6.37 6.45
C ASP A 6 1.91 -6.98 6.29
N ALA A 7 2.01 -8.05 5.52
CA ALA A 7 3.30 -8.65 5.22
C ALA A 7 3.99 -7.79 4.16
N ASP A 8 5.19 -7.28 4.45
CA ASP A 8 6.02 -6.70 3.38
C ASP A 8 6.48 -7.82 2.45
N GLU A 9 6.02 -7.75 1.20
CA GLU A 9 6.36 -8.71 0.16
C GLU A 9 7.37 -8.16 -0.83
N THR A 10 7.76 -6.89 -0.73
CA THR A 10 8.73 -6.28 -1.64
C THR A 10 10.16 -6.73 -1.36
N LEU A 11 10.39 -7.35 -0.20
CA LEU A 11 11.70 -7.69 0.34
C LEU A 11 12.59 -6.43 0.49
N GLU A 12 11.98 -5.29 0.81
CA GLU A 12 12.72 -4.09 1.14
C GLU A 12 13.67 -4.38 2.32
N PRO A 13 15.00 -4.15 2.17
CA PRO A 13 15.97 -4.57 3.18
C PRO A 13 15.67 -4.07 4.59
N TYR A 14 15.15 -2.84 4.69
CA TYR A 14 14.76 -2.25 5.96
C TYR A 14 13.55 -2.92 6.58
N ALA A 15 12.46 -3.08 5.82
CA ALA A 15 11.22 -3.66 6.33
C ALA A 15 11.41 -5.13 6.71
N ALA A 16 12.16 -5.90 5.91
CA ALA A 16 12.55 -7.26 6.28
C ALA A 16 13.32 -7.33 7.61
N HIS A 17 14.27 -6.40 7.83
CA HIS A 17 15.02 -6.33 9.09
C HIS A 17 14.14 -5.92 10.27
N ARG A 18 13.34 -4.86 10.11
CA ARG A 18 12.38 -4.36 11.11
C ARG A 18 11.41 -5.44 11.52
N ASP A 19 10.80 -6.11 10.56
CA ASP A 19 9.75 -7.10 10.80
C ASP A 19 10.31 -8.34 11.48
N LYS A 20 11.52 -8.78 11.10
CA LYS A 20 12.25 -9.84 11.80
C LYS A 20 12.46 -9.50 13.28
N HIS A 21 12.86 -8.26 13.59
CA HIS A 21 13.09 -7.81 14.97
C HIS A 21 11.79 -7.71 15.77
N ILE A 22 10.74 -7.14 15.18
CA ILE A 22 9.41 -7.02 15.80
C ILE A 22 8.83 -8.41 16.06
N CYS A 23 8.94 -9.33 15.09
CA CYS A 23 8.44 -10.70 15.24
C CYS A 23 9.15 -11.45 16.38
N ALA A 24 10.48 -11.33 16.47
CA ALA A 24 11.26 -11.94 17.55
C ALA A 24 10.85 -11.41 18.93
N LYS A 25 10.62 -10.10 19.05
CA LYS A 25 10.13 -9.49 20.30
C LYS A 25 8.73 -9.96 20.67
N ALA A 26 7.80 -9.96 19.72
CA ALA A 26 6.43 -10.43 19.96
C ALA A 26 6.42 -11.90 20.41
N LEU A 27 7.23 -12.76 19.79
CA LEU A 27 7.37 -14.16 20.21
C LEU A 27 7.92 -14.29 21.65
N ALA A 28 8.94 -13.51 22.00
CA ALA A 28 9.50 -13.49 23.36
C ALA A 28 8.48 -13.06 24.43
N HIS A 29 7.49 -12.26 24.04
CA HIS A 29 6.39 -11.79 24.91
C HIS A 29 5.10 -12.61 24.77
N SER A 30 5.15 -13.79 24.13
CA SER A 30 3.97 -14.65 23.92
C SER A 30 2.81 -13.93 23.21
N VAL A 31 3.13 -13.04 22.28
CA VAL A 31 2.17 -12.38 21.40
C VAL A 31 2.06 -13.17 20.09
N GLU A 32 0.85 -13.63 19.78
CA GLU A 32 0.55 -14.31 18.53
C GLU A 32 0.56 -13.33 17.35
N LEU A 33 1.29 -13.68 16.30
CA LEU A 33 1.49 -12.86 15.11
C LEU A 33 0.64 -13.36 13.94
N HIS A 34 -0.13 -12.45 13.34
CA HIS A 34 -0.83 -12.68 12.10
C HIS A 34 -0.35 -11.69 11.04
N SER A 35 0.48 -12.17 10.12
CA SER A 35 0.93 -11.41 8.98
C SER A 35 0.17 -11.84 7.74
N VAL A 36 -0.43 -10.90 7.02
CA VAL A 36 -1.24 -11.18 5.83
C VAL A 36 -0.68 -10.41 4.64
N PRO A 37 -0.37 -11.05 3.51
CA PRO A 37 0.12 -10.34 2.33
C PRO A 37 -1.01 -9.69 1.54
N THR A 38 -1.06 -8.36 1.52
CA THR A 38 -2.09 -7.60 0.77
C THR A 38 -1.55 -6.51 -0.17
N GLU A 39 -0.27 -6.18 -0.06
CA GLU A 39 0.40 -5.16 -0.88
C GLU A 39 0.45 -5.50 -2.37
N THR A 40 0.47 -6.78 -2.74
CA THR A 40 0.59 -7.22 -4.13
C THR A 40 -0.59 -8.09 -4.59
N LEU A 41 -0.72 -8.26 -5.92
CA LEU A 41 -1.75 -9.15 -6.50
C LEU A 41 -1.58 -10.60 -6.04
N PHE A 42 -0.35 -11.10 -6.06
CA PHE A 42 0.04 -12.41 -5.56
C PHE A 42 1.34 -12.29 -4.78
N SER A 43 1.47 -13.08 -3.71
CA SER A 43 2.69 -13.11 -2.92
C SER A 43 3.91 -13.49 -3.73
N LEU A 44 5.08 -12.94 -3.37
CA LEU A 44 6.36 -13.38 -3.96
C LEU A 44 6.59 -14.88 -3.74
N LYS A 45 6.23 -15.38 -2.56
CA LYS A 45 6.23 -16.83 -2.26
C LYS A 45 5.36 -17.60 -3.24
N GLY A 46 4.23 -17.03 -3.66
CA GLY A 46 3.39 -17.55 -4.72
C GLY A 46 4.16 -17.72 -6.03
N TYR A 47 4.78 -16.66 -6.55
CA TYR A 47 5.58 -16.73 -7.79
C TYR A 47 6.73 -17.73 -7.69
N VAL A 48 7.50 -17.71 -6.59
CA VAL A 48 8.64 -18.61 -6.36
C VAL A 48 8.19 -20.07 -6.28
N SER A 49 7.01 -20.35 -5.71
CA SER A 49 6.47 -21.72 -5.68
C SER A 49 6.23 -22.30 -7.08
N LYS A 50 5.91 -21.46 -8.08
CA LYS A 50 5.63 -21.90 -9.45
C LYS A 50 6.88 -22.18 -10.28
N VAL A 51 8.05 -21.87 -9.73
CA VAL A 51 9.36 -22.24 -10.28
C VAL A 51 10.08 -23.25 -9.37
N ASN A 52 9.33 -23.97 -8.53
CA ASN A 52 9.87 -24.97 -7.59
C ASN A 52 10.97 -24.40 -6.66
N GLY A 53 10.88 -23.13 -6.27
CA GLY A 53 11.87 -22.49 -5.40
C GLY A 53 13.12 -21.98 -6.12
N ASP A 54 13.27 -22.24 -7.41
CA ASP A 54 14.46 -21.85 -8.16
C ASP A 54 14.36 -20.40 -8.67
N CYS A 55 14.94 -19.47 -7.91
CA CYS A 55 14.93 -18.05 -8.25
C CYS A 55 15.60 -17.72 -9.59
N THR A 56 16.48 -18.59 -10.11
CA THR A 56 17.12 -18.37 -11.43
C THR A 56 16.13 -18.52 -12.58
N LYS A 57 15.03 -19.23 -12.34
CA LYS A 57 13.93 -19.42 -13.30
C LYS A 57 12.87 -18.32 -13.23
N LEU A 58 13.07 -17.29 -12.40
CA LEU A 58 12.15 -16.17 -12.34
C LEU A 58 12.19 -15.37 -13.65
N PRO A 59 11.01 -14.98 -14.18
CA PRO A 59 10.90 -14.22 -15.42
C PRO A 59 11.66 -12.88 -15.39
N SER A 60 12.47 -12.64 -16.42
CA SER A 60 13.10 -11.32 -16.65
C SER A 60 12.36 -10.47 -17.69
N THR A 61 11.34 -11.02 -18.36
CA THR A 61 10.52 -10.32 -19.36
C THR A 61 9.05 -10.29 -18.95
N MET A 62 8.34 -9.23 -19.32
CA MET A 62 6.92 -9.07 -18.99
C MET A 62 6.06 -10.22 -19.57
N THR A 63 6.36 -10.70 -20.77
CA THR A 63 5.62 -11.81 -21.40
C THR A 63 5.76 -13.12 -20.61
N SER A 64 6.99 -13.46 -20.19
CA SER A 64 7.21 -14.66 -19.37
C SER A 64 6.65 -14.49 -17.96
N PHE A 65 6.68 -13.28 -17.40
CA PHE A 65 6.03 -12.94 -16.13
C PHE A 65 4.51 -13.15 -16.19
N GLN A 66 3.85 -12.63 -17.22
CA GLN A 66 2.41 -12.82 -17.44
C GLN A 66 2.06 -14.31 -17.60
N ALA A 67 2.91 -15.09 -18.29
CA ALA A 67 2.71 -16.54 -18.42
C ALA A 67 2.84 -17.24 -17.06
N LEU A 68 3.79 -16.83 -16.21
CA LEU A 68 3.92 -17.34 -14.84
C LEU A 68 2.72 -16.95 -13.98
N MET A 69 2.30 -15.69 -14.04
CA MET A 69 1.14 -15.15 -13.32
C MET A 69 -0.13 -15.94 -13.64
N LYS A 70 -0.35 -16.30 -14.91
CA LYS A 70 -1.49 -17.15 -15.32
C LYS A 70 -1.49 -18.53 -14.64
N LYS A 71 -0.31 -19.09 -14.28
CA LYS A 71 -0.19 -20.38 -13.56
C LYS A 71 -0.55 -20.31 -12.08
N LEU A 72 -0.66 -19.10 -11.51
CA LEU A 72 -1.09 -18.88 -10.12
C LEU A 72 -2.61 -19.02 -9.94
N GLY A 73 -3.37 -18.94 -11.04
CA GLY A 73 -4.83 -19.00 -11.02
C GLY A 73 -5.47 -17.62 -10.92
N PRO A 74 -6.72 -17.53 -10.44
CA PRO A 74 -7.41 -16.25 -10.30
C PRO A 74 -6.76 -15.39 -9.21
N ILE A 75 -6.78 -14.07 -9.41
CA ILE A 75 -6.33 -13.09 -8.41
C ILE A 75 -7.14 -13.29 -7.11
N PRO A 76 -6.54 -13.20 -5.92
CA PRO A 76 -7.30 -13.22 -4.68
C PRO A 76 -8.28 -12.04 -4.62
N LYS A 77 -9.53 -12.30 -4.26
CA LYS A 77 -10.54 -11.24 -4.11
C LYS A 77 -10.14 -10.29 -2.98
N PRO A 78 -10.41 -8.97 -3.12
CA PRO A 78 -10.33 -8.02 -2.01
C PRO A 78 -11.16 -8.52 -0.84
N LYS A 79 -10.67 -8.26 0.38
CA LYS A 79 -11.46 -8.53 1.58
C LYS A 79 -12.64 -7.56 1.64
N PRO A 80 -13.80 -7.98 2.18
CA PRO A 80 -14.92 -7.07 2.38
C PRO A 80 -14.52 -5.95 3.34
N GLN A 81 -15.23 -4.83 3.26
CA GLN A 81 -15.09 -3.73 4.22
C GLN A 81 -15.23 -4.26 5.66
N GLY A 82 -14.40 -3.76 6.56
CA GLY A 82 -14.46 -4.09 7.98
C GLY A 82 -15.80 -3.72 8.62
N GLN A 83 -16.05 -4.23 9.83
CA GLN A 83 -17.23 -3.88 10.61
C GLN A 83 -17.26 -2.36 10.89
N SER A 84 -18.46 -1.77 10.92
CA SER A 84 -18.66 -0.33 11.14
C SER A 84 -18.27 0.12 12.55
N CYS A 85 -18.21 -0.83 13.49
CA CYS A 85 -17.73 -0.60 14.84
C CYS A 85 -16.55 -1.51 15.12
N PHE A 86 -15.51 -0.94 15.74
CA PHE A 86 -14.46 -1.71 16.36
C PHE A 86 -14.98 -2.23 17.71
N PRO A 87 -14.56 -3.44 18.15
CA PRO A 87 -14.88 -3.90 19.49
C PRO A 87 -14.42 -2.84 20.50
N SER A 88 -15.27 -2.52 21.47
CA SER A 88 -14.89 -1.65 22.59
C SER A 88 -13.61 -2.20 23.20
N CYS A 89 -12.53 -1.43 23.19
CA CYS A 89 -11.27 -1.89 23.73
C CYS A 89 -11.46 -2.11 25.24
N SER A 90 -11.55 -3.37 25.66
CA SER A 90 -11.72 -3.78 27.05
C SER A 90 -10.42 -3.72 27.85
N MET A 91 -9.33 -3.31 27.20
CA MET A 91 -8.10 -2.97 27.89
C MET A 91 -8.35 -1.63 28.59
N ASN A 92 -8.10 -1.56 29.89
CA ASN A 92 -7.74 -0.29 30.54
C ASN A 92 -6.45 0.16 29.86
N ILE A 93 -6.57 0.79 28.68
CA ILE A 93 -5.51 1.62 28.15
C ILE A 93 -5.38 2.71 29.22
N PRO A 94 -4.22 2.83 29.90
CA PRO A 94 -3.99 3.97 30.76
C PRO A 94 -4.41 5.19 29.98
N ASP A 95 -5.22 6.07 30.60
CA ASP A 95 -5.67 7.32 29.97
C ASP A 95 -4.48 7.97 29.25
N GLN A 96 -4.69 8.65 28.11
CA GLN A 96 -3.58 9.17 27.28
C GLN A 96 -2.58 10.01 28.10
N SER A 97 -2.95 10.46 29.30
CA SER A 97 -2.10 11.08 30.32
C SER A 97 -0.94 10.21 30.85
N ASP A 98 -1.06 8.88 30.84
CA ASP A 98 -0.05 7.93 31.34
C ASP A 98 0.88 7.39 30.23
N GLN A 99 0.62 7.76 28.97
CA GLN A 99 1.52 7.42 27.86
C GLN A 99 2.64 8.46 27.80
N SER A 100 3.89 8.00 27.80
CA SER A 100 5.01 8.92 27.64
C SER A 100 4.85 9.71 26.32
N PRO A 101 5.14 11.02 26.29
CA PRO A 101 4.85 11.89 25.14
C PRO A 101 5.40 11.41 23.79
N GLN A 102 6.39 10.52 23.82
CA GLN A 102 7.02 9.90 22.65
C GLN A 102 6.12 8.88 21.91
N PHE A 103 5.06 8.37 22.53
CA PHE A 103 4.16 7.36 21.95
C PHE A 103 2.79 7.89 21.57
N LEU A 104 2.50 9.17 21.84
CA LEU A 104 1.27 9.82 21.39
C LEU A 104 1.28 10.00 19.87
N PRO A 105 0.14 9.81 19.18
CA PRO A 105 0.07 10.04 17.74
C PRO A 105 0.43 11.50 17.43
N PRO A 106 1.17 11.75 16.33
CA PRO A 106 1.51 13.12 15.95
C PRO A 106 0.24 13.92 15.66
N THR A 107 0.06 15.02 16.37
CA THR A 107 -1.02 15.99 16.19
C THR A 107 -0.78 16.93 15.00
N LYS A 108 0.49 17.04 14.56
CA LYS A 108 0.89 17.84 13.39
C LYS A 108 1.74 16.97 12.46
N ALA A 109 1.62 17.18 11.14
CA ALA A 109 2.44 16.46 10.15
C ALA A 109 3.95 16.63 10.39
N THR A 110 4.38 17.75 10.95
CA THR A 110 5.78 18.05 11.33
C THR A 110 6.29 17.28 12.54
N GLN A 111 5.43 16.53 13.23
CA GLN A 111 5.81 15.66 14.35
C GLN A 111 6.14 14.24 13.88
N ILE A 112 6.00 13.94 12.59
CA ILE A 112 6.46 12.67 12.01
C ILE A 112 7.99 12.76 11.88
N PRO A 113 8.77 11.95 12.62
CA PRO A 113 10.22 12.02 12.56
C PRO A 113 10.73 11.51 11.20
N TRP A 114 11.54 12.33 10.52
CA TRP A 114 12.25 11.99 9.28
C TRP A 114 13.70 12.48 9.40
N PRO A 115 14.76 11.68 9.14
CA PRO A 115 14.90 10.23 8.99
C PRO A 115 15.01 9.47 10.33
N ARG A 116 14.90 8.14 10.27
CA ARG A 116 15.09 7.25 11.43
C ARG A 116 16.59 7.02 11.66
N ASP A 117 16.98 6.93 12.93
CA ASP A 117 18.35 6.78 13.48
C ASP A 117 19.14 8.07 13.74
N THR A 118 18.55 9.23 13.48
CA THR A 118 19.10 10.51 13.92
C THR A 118 18.31 11.03 15.13
N PRO A 119 18.97 11.34 16.26
CA PRO A 119 18.34 12.05 17.37
C PRO A 119 17.63 13.33 16.87
N ARG A 120 16.40 13.58 17.36
CA ARG A 120 15.55 14.70 16.88
C ARG A 120 16.23 16.07 16.96
N ASP A 121 17.09 16.24 17.96
CA ASP A 121 17.93 17.42 18.20
C ASP A 121 19.03 17.62 17.14
N GLN A 122 19.40 16.57 16.42
CA GLN A 122 20.37 16.60 15.32
C GLN A 122 19.72 16.68 13.94
N LEU A 123 18.39 16.71 13.90
CA LEU A 123 17.62 16.86 12.66
C LEU A 123 17.20 18.30 12.46
N GLU A 124 17.88 18.96 11.52
CA GLU A 124 17.30 20.12 10.88
C GLU A 124 16.13 19.64 10.01
N CYS A 125 14.94 20.21 10.24
CA CYS A 125 13.76 19.90 9.47
C CYS A 125 14.02 20.31 8.00
N VAL A 126 14.29 19.34 7.11
CA VAL A 126 14.60 19.61 5.70
C VAL A 126 13.48 20.41 5.02
N TRP A 127 12.24 20.17 5.45
CA TRP A 127 11.03 20.91 5.07
C TRP A 127 10.18 21.10 6.32
N ASN A 128 10.06 22.33 6.81
CA ASN A 128 9.23 22.69 7.95
C ASN A 128 7.82 23.14 7.51
N ALA A 129 6.88 23.32 8.44
CA ALA A 129 5.52 23.78 8.09
C ALA A 129 5.52 25.17 7.43
N THR A 130 6.52 26.01 7.72
CA THR A 130 6.72 27.30 7.07
C THR A 130 7.32 27.18 5.66
N ASP A 131 7.92 26.06 5.27
CA ASP A 131 8.41 25.84 3.90
C ASP A 131 7.27 25.36 2.98
N CYS A 132 6.19 24.83 3.56
CA CYS A 132 4.98 24.37 2.85
C CYS A 132 4.03 25.51 2.46
N HIS A 133 4.56 26.66 2.03
CA HIS A 133 3.73 27.75 1.50
C HIS A 133 3.22 27.42 0.09
N ASN A 134 1.93 27.61 -0.14
CA ASN A 134 1.28 27.50 -1.46
C ASN A 134 1.32 26.09 -2.10
N THR A 135 1.32 25.02 -1.29
CA THR A 135 1.18 23.66 -1.83
C THR A 135 -0.27 23.43 -2.27
N ALA A 136 -0.50 23.49 -3.59
CA ALA A 136 -1.70 22.95 -4.20
C ALA A 136 -1.37 21.54 -4.74
N PRO A 137 -1.33 20.50 -3.87
CA PRO A 137 -0.92 19.18 -4.32
C PRO A 137 -1.91 18.65 -5.35
N ILE A 138 -1.37 18.19 -6.49
CA ILE A 138 -2.16 17.53 -7.55
C ILE A 138 -2.84 16.27 -7.01
N VAL A 139 -2.18 15.59 -6.06
CA VAL A 139 -2.67 14.36 -5.41
C VAL A 139 -2.79 14.60 -3.91
N LYS A 140 -4.01 14.52 -3.39
CA LYS A 140 -4.28 14.57 -1.94
C LYS A 140 -4.14 13.16 -1.37
N GLY A 141 -3.41 13.00 -0.27
CA GLY A 141 -3.23 11.70 0.38
C GLY A 141 -4.50 11.14 1.02
N GLY A 142 -4.47 9.84 1.34
CA GLY A 142 -5.52 9.15 2.09
C GLY A 142 -6.45 8.27 1.24
N GLU A 143 -6.99 7.22 1.86
CA GLU A 143 -7.87 6.22 1.22
C GLU A 143 -9.11 6.84 0.58
N THR A 144 -9.77 7.80 1.26
CA THR A 144 -10.97 8.47 0.74
C THR A 144 -10.70 9.18 -0.60
N ALA A 145 -9.59 9.91 -0.68
CA ALA A 145 -9.18 10.57 -1.91
C ALA A 145 -8.81 9.55 -2.99
N ALA A 146 -8.18 8.45 -2.58
CA ALA A 146 -7.77 7.37 -3.45
C ALA A 146 -8.94 6.64 -4.13
N LEU A 147 -9.97 6.28 -3.36
CA LEU A 147 -11.20 5.65 -3.86
C LEU A 147 -11.97 6.58 -4.81
N LEU A 148 -12.03 7.88 -4.48
CA LEU A 148 -12.61 8.89 -5.37
C LEU A 148 -11.84 9.01 -6.68
N GLN A 149 -10.50 9.02 -6.63
CA GLN A 149 -9.65 9.07 -7.81
C GLN A 149 -9.82 7.82 -8.67
N LEU A 150 -9.87 6.63 -8.07
CA LEU A 150 -10.12 5.38 -8.78
C LEU A 150 -11.47 5.41 -9.50
N LYS A 151 -12.54 5.81 -8.80
CA LYS A 151 -13.88 5.96 -9.39
C LYS A 151 -13.88 6.94 -10.57
N THR A 152 -13.14 8.04 -10.44
CA THR A 152 -13.01 9.05 -11.50
C THR A 152 -12.27 8.46 -12.72
N ALA A 153 -11.16 7.76 -12.49
CA ALA A 153 -10.40 7.10 -13.55
C ALA A 153 -11.21 6.02 -14.30
N LEU A 154 -12.11 5.33 -13.60
CA LEU A 154 -12.97 4.29 -14.16
C LEU A 154 -14.32 4.79 -14.69
N SER A 155 -14.56 6.11 -14.68
CA SER A 155 -15.84 6.70 -15.11
C SER A 155 -16.17 6.49 -16.59
N LYS A 156 -15.17 6.17 -17.43
CA LYS A 156 -15.30 6.02 -18.89
C LYS A 156 -14.89 4.61 -19.34
N PRO A 157 -15.83 3.63 -19.36
CA PRO A 157 -15.52 2.23 -19.70
C PRO A 157 -14.79 2.03 -21.02
N SER A 158 -15.21 2.71 -22.10
CA SER A 158 -14.55 2.60 -23.41
C SER A 158 -13.10 3.07 -23.37
N TRP A 159 -12.80 4.15 -22.65
CA TRP A 159 -11.45 4.65 -22.49
C TRP A 159 -10.58 3.66 -21.70
N VAL A 160 -11.12 3.06 -20.64
CA VAL A 160 -10.42 2.05 -19.83
C VAL A 160 -10.10 0.81 -20.67
N ALA A 161 -11.05 0.33 -21.48
CA ALA A 161 -10.87 -0.84 -22.35
C ALA A 161 -9.84 -0.61 -23.47
N GLN A 162 -9.75 0.60 -24.00
CA GLN A 162 -8.84 0.97 -25.09
C GLN A 162 -7.52 1.59 -24.60
N TYR A 163 -7.32 1.69 -23.28
CA TYR A 163 -6.16 2.35 -22.70
C TYR A 163 -4.85 1.70 -23.18
N ASN A 164 -3.95 2.53 -23.71
CA ASN A 164 -2.64 2.08 -24.18
C ASN A 164 -1.54 3.05 -23.70
N LYS A 165 -0.67 2.59 -22.79
CA LYS A 165 0.33 3.44 -22.13
C LYS A 165 1.27 4.21 -23.09
N PRO A 166 1.78 3.63 -24.20
CA PRO A 166 2.65 4.35 -25.13
C PRO A 166 1.94 5.47 -25.90
N THR A 167 0.61 5.42 -26.05
CA THR A 167 -0.14 6.45 -26.79
C THR A 167 -0.58 7.62 -25.90
N THR A 168 -0.37 7.52 -24.58
CA THR A 168 -0.72 8.62 -23.67
C THR A 168 0.33 9.73 -23.71
N PRO A 169 -0.04 10.99 -24.00
CA PRO A 169 0.90 12.09 -24.10
C PRO A 169 1.53 12.42 -22.73
N PRO A 170 2.86 12.54 -22.63
CA PRO A 170 3.55 12.84 -21.36
C PRO A 170 3.54 14.33 -21.00
N ASN A 171 3.19 15.21 -21.94
CA ASN A 171 3.27 16.67 -21.82
C ASN A 171 1.90 17.35 -21.74
N SER A 172 0.84 16.60 -21.38
CA SER A 172 -0.48 17.18 -21.17
C SER A 172 -0.50 18.06 -19.92
N LEU A 173 -1.21 19.19 -19.99
CA LEU A 173 -1.39 20.10 -18.84
C LEU A 173 -2.17 19.43 -17.70
N GLN A 174 -3.04 18.49 -18.04
CA GLN A 174 -3.76 17.64 -17.10
C GLN A 174 -3.23 16.22 -17.21
N PRO A 175 -3.27 15.42 -16.13
CA PRO A 175 -2.77 14.06 -16.16
C PRO A 175 -3.47 13.21 -17.24
N SER A 176 -2.68 12.61 -18.12
CA SER A 176 -3.15 11.73 -19.21
C SER A 176 -3.34 10.27 -18.77
N THR A 177 -3.06 9.97 -17.51
CA THR A 177 -3.20 8.64 -16.88
C THR A 177 -4.01 8.74 -15.59
N CYS A 178 -4.26 7.61 -14.93
CA CYS A 178 -5.20 7.53 -13.80
C CYS A 178 -4.76 8.25 -12.52
N VAL A 179 -3.49 8.64 -12.38
CA VAL A 179 -2.92 9.30 -11.18
C VAL A 179 -3.16 8.50 -9.88
N ILE A 180 -3.16 7.17 -9.96
CA ILE A 180 -3.37 6.29 -8.81
C ILE A 180 -2.07 5.74 -8.21
N SER A 181 -0.92 5.97 -8.85
CA SER A 181 0.36 5.42 -8.39
C SER A 181 0.75 5.83 -6.97
N PRO A 182 0.53 7.07 -6.48
CA PRO A 182 0.87 7.40 -5.09
C PRO A 182 0.03 6.59 -4.10
N TYR A 183 -1.23 6.34 -4.42
CA TYR A 183 -2.14 5.57 -3.55
C TYR A 183 -1.82 4.09 -3.51
N LEU A 184 -1.36 3.52 -4.63
CA LEU A 184 -0.86 2.15 -4.67
C LEU A 184 0.42 2.03 -3.84
N ALA A 185 1.33 3.00 -3.97
CA ALA A 185 2.60 3.00 -3.22
C ALA A 185 2.40 3.15 -1.70
N THR A 186 1.40 3.91 -1.26
CA THR A 186 1.12 4.12 0.18
C THR A 186 0.09 3.15 0.75
N GLY A 187 -0.39 2.16 -0.02
CA GLY A 187 -1.43 1.22 0.42
C GLY A 187 -2.82 1.84 0.62
N CYS A 188 -3.04 3.09 0.18
CA CYS A 188 -4.36 3.73 0.20
C CYS A 188 -5.34 3.12 -0.82
N LEU A 189 -4.81 2.42 -1.83
CA LEU A 189 -5.59 1.56 -2.73
C LEU A 189 -5.01 0.16 -2.73
N SER A 190 -5.87 -0.84 -2.55
CA SER A 190 -5.49 -2.22 -2.77
C SER A 190 -5.34 -2.52 -4.27
N PRO A 191 -4.22 -3.11 -4.72
CA PRO A 191 -4.07 -3.51 -6.12
C PRO A 191 -5.11 -4.55 -6.54
N ARG A 192 -5.58 -5.38 -5.60
CA ARG A 192 -6.63 -6.37 -5.85
C ARG A 192 -7.95 -5.66 -6.15
N THR A 193 -8.30 -4.61 -5.40
CA THR A 193 -9.50 -3.80 -5.68
C THR A 193 -9.41 -3.17 -7.06
N VAL A 194 -8.28 -2.53 -7.37
CA VAL A 194 -8.04 -1.93 -8.68
C VAL A 194 -8.18 -2.96 -9.82
N TRP A 195 -7.59 -4.15 -9.65
CA TRP A 195 -7.69 -5.23 -10.64
C TRP A 195 -9.14 -5.60 -10.98
N TYR A 196 -9.94 -5.84 -9.95
CA TYR A 196 -11.34 -6.24 -10.13
C TYR A 196 -12.23 -5.11 -10.62
N ASP A 197 -12.00 -3.87 -10.18
CA ASP A 197 -12.77 -2.70 -10.62
C ASP A 197 -12.46 -2.38 -12.09
N VAL A 198 -11.20 -2.50 -12.51
CA VAL A 198 -10.81 -2.38 -13.93
C VAL A 198 -11.47 -3.47 -14.75
N ALA A 199 -11.38 -4.74 -14.34
CA ALA A 199 -12.01 -5.86 -15.06
C ALA A 199 -13.54 -5.68 -15.19
N THR A 200 -14.19 -5.26 -14.11
CA THR A 200 -15.63 -4.97 -14.09
C THR A 200 -16.00 -3.79 -15.00
N THR A 201 -15.14 -2.79 -15.07
CA THR A 201 -15.33 -1.61 -15.93
C THR A 201 -15.16 -1.96 -17.40
N ILE A 202 -14.13 -2.75 -17.75
CA ILE A 202 -13.91 -3.24 -19.12
C ILE A 202 -15.12 -4.08 -19.59
N ALA A 203 -15.67 -4.93 -18.72
CA ALA A 203 -16.85 -5.73 -19.06
C ALA A 203 -18.12 -4.90 -19.34
N LYS A 204 -18.15 -3.62 -18.96
CA LYS A 204 -19.25 -2.67 -19.25
C LYS A 204 -19.01 -1.85 -20.52
N ALA A 205 -17.83 -1.94 -21.13
CA ALA A 205 -17.54 -1.18 -22.34
C ALA A 205 -18.41 -1.71 -23.50
N PRO A 206 -18.98 -0.82 -24.34
CA PRO A 206 -19.66 -1.24 -25.56
C PRO A 206 -18.68 -1.97 -26.48
N ALA A 207 -19.18 -2.99 -27.17
CA ALA A 207 -18.42 -3.77 -28.15
C ALA A 207 -17.95 -2.92 -29.33
#